data_AF-A0A7C2ICX8-F1
#
_entry.id   AF-A0A7C2ICX8-F1
#
_cell.length_a   1.000
_cell.length_b   1.000
_cell.length_c   1.000
_cell.angle_alpha   90.00
_cell.angle_beta   90.00
_cell.angle_gamma   90.00
#
_symmetry.space_group_name_H-M   'P 1'
#
loop_
_entity.id
_entity.type
_entity.pdbx_description
1 polymer ?
#
loop_
_entity_poly.entity_id
_entity_poly.type
_entity_poly.pdbx_seq_one_letter_code
_entity_poly.pdbx_strand_id
1 'polypeptide(L)'
;MRSTLGECKGSCEAKEKPSESKNFSGVKNKIMVLSGKGGVGKSSVAACLALGLAERGFRVGVMDVDFHGPSIPVIFGLQGERVMGDESGIFPFEIRNNLKVISIGLFLEERDSAVIWRGPLKMKAITQFMEDIYWGELDYLVIDSPPGTGDESITR
;
A
#
# COMPACT_ATOMS: atom_id res chain seq x y z
N MET A 1 -53.36 -34.50 2.79
CA MET A 1 -52.31 -34.13 1.82
C MET A 1 -52.24 -32.61 1.76
N ARG A 2 -51.06 -32.04 2.05
CA ARG A 2 -50.64 -30.62 2.00
C ARG A 2 -50.92 -29.69 3.20
N SER A 3 -49.90 -28.82 3.39
CA SER A 3 -49.73 -27.66 4.27
C SER A 3 -49.12 -27.96 5.66
N THR A 4 -48.05 -27.33 6.14
CA THR A 4 -47.13 -26.29 5.62
C THR A 4 -45.94 -26.13 6.59
N LEU A 5 -44.78 -25.74 6.04
CA LEU A 5 -43.74 -24.84 6.59
C LEU A 5 -42.93 -25.25 7.84
N GLY A 6 -41.63 -25.44 7.61
CA GLY A 6 -40.58 -25.44 8.62
C GLY A 6 -39.17 -25.45 8.01
N GLU A 7 -38.90 -24.59 7.03
CA GLU A 7 -37.54 -24.40 6.49
C GLU A 7 -36.86 -23.23 7.20
N CYS A 8 -35.84 -23.55 7.98
CA CYS A 8 -34.88 -22.61 8.54
C CYS A 8 -34.13 -21.91 7.39
N LYS A 9 -34.57 -20.72 7.00
CA LYS A 9 -33.80 -19.84 6.12
C LYS A 9 -32.71 -19.17 6.94
N GLY A 10 -31.54 -19.81 7.01
CA GLY A 10 -30.31 -19.12 7.36
C GLY A 10 -30.03 -18.07 6.29
N SER A 11 -30.13 -16.80 6.64
CA SER A 11 -29.56 -15.75 5.80
C SER A 11 -28.05 -15.84 5.95
N CYS A 12 -27.39 -16.51 4.99
CA CYS A 12 -26.00 -16.22 4.71
C CYS A 12 -25.95 -14.74 4.30
N GLU A 13 -25.56 -13.89 5.23
CA GLU A 13 -25.17 -12.52 4.96
C GLU A 13 -24.05 -12.57 3.92
N ALA A 14 -24.39 -12.19 2.69
CA ALA A 14 -23.42 -11.95 1.65
C ALA A 14 -22.50 -10.83 2.16
N LYS A 15 -21.28 -11.19 2.56
CA LYS A 15 -20.24 -10.24 2.92
C LYS A 15 -20.16 -9.18 1.83
N GLU A 16 -20.42 -7.93 2.21
CA GLU A 16 -20.27 -6.77 1.34
C GLU A 16 -18.91 -6.82 0.66
N LYS A 17 -18.90 -6.67 -0.67
CA LYS A 17 -17.67 -6.46 -1.42
C LYS A 17 -17.00 -5.22 -0.82
N PRO A 18 -15.70 -5.26 -0.46
CA PRO A 18 -15.01 -4.08 0.03
C PRO A 18 -15.15 -3.00 -1.03
N SER A 19 -15.66 -1.84 -0.63
CA SER A 19 -15.79 -0.66 -1.47
C SER A 19 -14.48 -0.43 -2.20
N GLU A 20 -14.51 -0.37 -3.52
CA GLU A 20 -13.34 0.03 -4.31
C GLU A 20 -12.83 1.36 -3.74
N SER A 21 -11.68 1.30 -3.08
CA SER A 21 -10.95 2.43 -2.54
C SER A 21 -10.84 3.49 -3.62
N LYS A 22 -11.49 4.64 -3.43
CA LYS A 22 -11.62 5.69 -4.45
C LYS A 22 -10.29 6.14 -5.05
N ASN A 23 -9.19 5.97 -4.31
CA ASN A 23 -7.88 6.49 -4.67
C ASN A 23 -6.97 5.56 -5.50
N PHE A 24 -7.35 4.28 -5.70
CA PHE A 24 -6.66 3.39 -6.66
C PHE A 24 -7.36 3.28 -8.01
N SER A 25 -8.46 4.02 -8.21
CA SER A 25 -9.28 4.01 -9.43
C SER A 25 -8.55 4.58 -10.65
N GLY A 26 -7.71 5.61 -10.44
CA GLY A 26 -6.88 6.23 -11.49
C GLY A 26 -5.63 5.43 -11.88
N VAL A 27 -5.43 4.23 -11.30
CA VAL A 27 -4.25 3.39 -11.55
C VAL A 27 -4.59 2.23 -12.49
N LYS A 28 -4.09 2.31 -13.73
CA LYS A 28 -4.38 1.31 -14.78
C LYS A 28 -3.78 -0.06 -14.48
N ASN A 29 -2.51 -0.11 -14.08
CA ASN A 29 -1.80 -1.36 -13.80
C ASN A 29 -1.12 -1.30 -12.43
N LYS A 30 -1.19 -2.40 -11.68
CA LYS A 30 -0.58 -2.54 -10.35
C LYS A 30 0.40 -3.71 -10.40
N ILE A 31 1.66 -3.46 -10.06
CA ILE A 31 2.73 -4.45 -10.07
C ILE A 31 3.23 -4.61 -8.64
N MET A 32 3.03 -5.79 -8.05
CA MET A 32 3.52 -6.10 -6.71
C MET A 32 4.87 -6.82 -6.81
N VAL A 33 5.88 -6.30 -6.11
CA VAL A 33 7.22 -6.88 -6.03
C VAL A 33 7.34 -7.62 -4.71
N LEU A 34 7.50 -8.95 -4.80
CA LEU A 34 7.54 -9.88 -3.66
C LEU A 34 8.94 -10.49 -3.51
N SER A 35 9.30 -10.86 -2.28
CA SER A 35 10.53 -11.62 -2.01
C SER A 35 10.36 -12.60 -0.86
N GLY A 36 10.88 -13.82 -1.03
CA GLY A 36 10.83 -14.85 0.02
C GLY A 36 11.81 -14.65 1.17
N LYS A 37 12.81 -13.78 1.04
CA LYS A 37 13.82 -13.49 2.07
C LYS A 37 14.18 -12.00 2.06
N GLY A 38 14.57 -11.47 3.22
CA GLY A 38 15.16 -10.14 3.33
C GLY A 38 16.52 -10.04 2.65
N GLY A 39 16.90 -8.84 2.20
CA GLY A 39 18.24 -8.56 1.67
C GLY A 39 18.51 -9.01 0.22
N VAL A 40 17.50 -9.51 -0.50
CA VAL A 40 17.67 -9.95 -1.91
C VAL A 40 17.65 -8.80 -2.93
N GLY A 41 17.54 -7.56 -2.48
CA GLY A 41 17.46 -6.38 -3.36
C GLY A 41 16.06 -6.10 -3.92
N LYS A 42 14.99 -6.64 -3.31
CA LYS A 42 13.59 -6.43 -3.71
C LYS A 42 13.27 -4.94 -3.97
N SER A 43 13.55 -4.07 -3.01
CA SER A 43 13.27 -2.63 -3.10
C SER A 43 14.07 -1.96 -4.21
N SER A 44 15.31 -2.40 -4.44
CA SER A 44 16.13 -1.93 -5.56
C SER A 44 15.52 -2.34 -6.89
N VAL A 45 15.03 -3.58 -7.02
CA VAL A 45 14.34 -4.05 -8.23
C VAL A 45 13.04 -3.25 -8.45
N ALA A 46 12.26 -3.01 -7.40
CA ALA A 46 11.05 -2.20 -7.48
C ALA A 46 11.33 -0.77 -7.95
N ALA A 47 12.35 -0.11 -7.38
CA ALA A 47 12.75 1.24 -7.78
C ALA A 47 13.28 1.28 -9.23
N CYS A 48 14.14 0.33 -9.62
CA CYS A 48 14.66 0.23 -10.97
C CYS A 48 13.54 -0.03 -12.00
N LEU A 49 12.58 -0.89 -11.68
CA LEU A 49 11.42 -1.15 -12.54
C LEU A 49 10.61 0.13 -12.74
N ALA A 50 10.32 0.86 -11.67
CA ALA A 50 9.56 2.10 -11.73
C ALA A 50 10.28 3.18 -12.55
N LEU A 51 11.58 3.35 -12.31
CA LEU A 51 12.43 4.27 -13.10
C LEU A 51 12.43 3.90 -14.57
N GLY A 52 12.61 2.62 -14.92
CA GLY A 52 12.62 2.17 -16.31
C GLY A 52 11.26 2.31 -17.01
N LEU A 53 10.14 2.24 -16.28
CA LEU A 53 8.81 2.56 -16.80
C LEU A 53 8.64 4.07 -17.00
N ALA A 54 9.09 4.89 -16.05
CA ALA A 54 9.03 6.34 -16.15
C ALA A 54 9.91 6.86 -17.31
N GLU A 55 11.08 6.27 -17.54
CA GLU A 55 11.95 6.60 -18.68
C GLU A 55 11.33 6.27 -20.04
N ARG A 56 10.39 5.34 -20.08
CA ARG A 56 9.60 5.04 -21.29
C ARG A 56 8.40 5.98 -21.47
N GLY A 57 8.26 6.99 -20.61
CA GLY A 57 7.20 8.00 -20.69
C GLY A 57 5.89 7.64 -19.99
N PHE A 58 5.83 6.52 -19.25
CA PHE A 58 4.64 6.17 -18.47
C PHE A 58 4.53 7.03 -17.21
N ARG A 59 3.30 7.23 -16.72
CA ARG A 59 3.05 7.82 -15.39
C ARG A 59 3.14 6.71 -14.35
N VAL A 60 4.10 6.82 -13.44
CA VAL A 60 4.46 5.74 -12.53
C VAL A 60 4.38 6.21 -11.07
N GLY A 61 3.78 5.38 -10.22
CA GLY A 61 3.87 5.49 -8.77
C GLY A 61 4.74 4.37 -8.19
N VAL A 62 5.45 4.66 -7.11
CA VAL A 62 6.11 3.67 -6.24
C VAL A 62 5.52 3.77 -4.86
N MET A 63 5.07 2.65 -4.33
CA MET A 63 4.51 2.55 -3.00
C MET A 63 5.29 1.53 -2.19
N ASP A 64 5.95 1.99 -1.14
CA ASP A 64 6.62 1.13 -0.18
C ASP A 64 5.71 0.86 1.01
N VAL A 65 5.34 -0.40 1.18
CA VAL A 65 4.48 -0.85 2.28
C VAL A 65 5.27 -1.55 3.40
N ASP A 66 6.61 -1.54 3.33
CA ASP A 66 7.46 -2.03 4.40
C ASP A 66 7.70 -0.94 5.46
N PHE A 67 7.09 -1.11 6.63
CA PHE A 67 7.23 -0.15 7.73
C PHE A 67 8.43 -0.42 8.63
N HIS A 68 9.07 -1.59 8.56
CA HIS A 68 10.15 -1.98 9.47
C HIS A 68 11.54 -1.56 8.96
N GLY A 69 11.70 -1.43 7.64
CA GLY A 69 12.96 -1.06 7.00
C GLY A 69 12.73 -0.43 5.64
N PRO A 70 12.06 0.74 5.57
CA PRO A 70 11.68 1.36 4.32
C PRO A 70 12.93 1.72 3.50
N SER A 71 13.19 0.95 2.45
CA SER A 71 14.38 1.12 1.60
C SER A 71 14.13 2.09 0.45
N ILE A 72 12.86 2.25 0.04
CA ILE A 72 12.47 3.14 -1.06
C ILE A 72 12.76 4.61 -0.74
N PRO A 73 12.43 5.17 0.45
CA PRO A 73 12.80 6.54 0.78
C PRO A 73 14.30 6.79 0.68
N VAL A 74 15.13 5.84 1.12
CA VAL A 74 16.59 5.93 1.01
C VAL A 74 17.02 5.98 -0.45
N ILE A 75 16.50 5.07 -1.29
CA ILE A 75 16.84 4.98 -2.71
C ILE A 75 16.50 6.27 -3.46
N PHE A 76 15.38 6.92 -3.11
CA PHE A 76 14.94 8.15 -3.75
C PHE A 76 15.41 9.43 -3.03
N GLY A 77 16.23 9.33 -1.99
CA GLY A 77 16.79 10.49 -1.27
C GLY A 77 15.77 11.26 -0.42
N LEU A 78 14.70 10.60 0.03
CA LEU A 78 13.61 11.16 0.84
C LEU A 78 13.81 10.95 2.35
N GLN A 79 15.04 10.70 2.80
CA GLN A 79 15.30 10.47 4.23
C GLN A 79 15.07 11.77 5.02
N GLY A 80 14.27 11.70 6.09
CA GLY A 80 13.91 12.87 6.90
C GLY A 80 12.84 13.77 6.28
N GLU A 81 12.38 13.46 5.07
CA GLU A 81 11.23 14.13 4.45
C GLU A 81 9.93 13.65 5.10
N ARG A 82 8.90 14.52 5.05
CA ARG A 82 7.61 14.23 5.66
C ARG A 82 6.51 14.18 4.62
N VAL A 83 5.68 13.16 4.73
CA VAL A 83 4.49 13.03 3.91
C VAL A 83 3.56 14.21 4.22
N MET A 84 3.22 14.98 3.19
CA MET A 84 2.30 16.10 3.28
C MET A 84 0.89 15.64 2.90
N GLY A 85 -0.12 16.24 3.52
CA GLY A 85 -1.52 16.01 3.20
C GLY A 85 -2.38 17.15 3.70
N ASP A 86 -3.58 17.25 3.13
CA ASP A 86 -4.63 18.19 3.54
C ASP A 86 -5.98 17.47 3.65
N GLU A 87 -7.08 18.22 3.71
CA GLU A 87 -8.44 17.66 3.77
C GLU A 87 -8.81 16.80 2.55
N SER A 88 -8.10 16.96 1.43
CA SER A 88 -8.34 16.22 0.18
C SER A 88 -7.57 14.90 0.09
N GLY A 89 -6.52 14.72 0.90
CA GLY A 89 -5.78 13.47 0.99
C GLY A 89 -4.28 13.66 1.21
N ILE A 90 -3.56 12.58 0.97
CA ILE A 90 -2.11 12.46 1.16
C ILE A 90 -1.41 12.59 -0.19
N PHE A 91 -0.42 13.48 -0.29
CA PHE A 91 0.30 13.72 -1.53
C PHE A 91 1.61 12.92 -1.57
N PRO A 92 1.83 12.08 -2.61
CA PRO A 92 3.11 11.42 -2.80
C PRO A 92 4.19 12.42 -3.24
N PHE A 93 5.44 12.10 -2.95
CA PHE A 93 6.59 12.90 -3.39
C PHE A 93 6.76 12.80 -4.89
N GLU A 94 6.92 13.94 -5.57
CA GLU A 94 7.24 13.98 -6.99
C GLU A 94 8.76 13.89 -7.18
N ILE A 95 9.24 12.76 -7.68
CA ILE A 95 10.66 12.54 -7.99
C ILE A 95 10.99 13.07 -9.40
N ARG A 96 10.03 12.92 -10.32
CA ARG A 96 10.04 13.46 -11.70
C ARG A 96 8.61 13.81 -12.08
N ASN A 97 8.43 14.55 -13.17
CA ASN A 97 7.12 14.92 -13.70
C ASN A 97 6.16 13.73 -13.90
N ASN A 98 6.68 12.52 -14.08
CA ASN A 98 5.92 11.29 -14.29
C ASN A 98 6.28 10.16 -13.29
N LEU A 99 6.98 10.45 -12.19
CA LEU A 99 7.35 9.48 -11.18
C LEU A 99 7.04 10.02 -9.77
N LYS A 100 6.12 9.33 -9.09
CA LYS A 100 5.68 9.65 -7.73
C LYS A 100 6.08 8.55 -6.76
N VAL A 101 6.44 8.90 -5.53
CA VAL A 101 6.90 7.95 -4.50
C VAL A 101 6.20 8.22 -3.17
N ILE A 102 5.78 7.15 -2.50
CA ILE A 102 5.27 7.19 -1.13
C ILE A 102 5.81 5.97 -0.37
N SER A 103 6.07 6.12 0.93
CA SER A 103 6.40 5.01 1.82
C SER A 103 5.62 5.14 3.11
N ILE A 104 5.10 4.02 3.60
CA ILE A 104 4.48 3.94 4.94
C ILE A 104 5.52 4.27 6.02
N GLY A 105 6.79 3.98 5.78
CA GLY A 105 7.88 4.35 6.70
C GLY A 105 7.91 5.84 7.02
N LEU A 106 7.78 6.70 6.00
CA LEU A 106 7.78 8.16 6.15
C LEU A 106 6.57 8.69 6.91
N PHE A 107 5.47 7.94 6.94
CA PHE A 107 4.29 8.28 7.74
C PHE A 107 4.45 7.95 9.23
N LEU A 108 5.32 6.99 9.56
CA LEU A 108 5.49 6.46 10.91
C LEU A 108 6.69 7.03 11.66
N GLU A 109 7.69 7.58 10.95
CA GLU A 109 8.93 8.14 11.54
C GLU A 109 8.67 9.25 12.58
N GLU A 110 7.53 9.95 12.54
CA GLU A 110 7.20 10.99 13.53
C GLU A 110 6.46 10.52 14.79
N ARG A 111 6.19 9.22 14.95
CA ARG A 111 5.55 8.71 16.17
C ARG A 111 6.56 8.00 17.06
N ASP A 112 7.52 8.79 17.56
CA ASP A 112 8.29 8.50 18.78
C ASP A 112 7.38 8.23 20.00
N SER A 113 6.08 8.45 19.86
CA SER A 113 5.09 7.69 20.59
C SER A 113 5.10 6.23 20.09
N ALA A 114 6.04 5.43 20.59
CA ALA A 114 5.87 4.01 20.85
C ALA A 114 4.72 3.75 21.85
N VAL A 115 3.65 4.54 21.78
CA VAL A 115 2.34 4.23 22.31
C VAL A 115 1.93 2.98 21.57
N ILE A 116 1.70 1.93 22.34
CA ILE A 116 1.35 0.59 21.92
C ILE A 116 0.11 0.66 21.00
N TRP A 117 0.32 0.80 19.69
CA TRP A 117 -0.75 0.64 18.72
C TRP A 117 -1.10 -0.84 18.73
N ARG A 118 -2.26 -1.19 19.31
CA ARG A 118 -2.77 -2.57 19.22
C ARG A 118 -2.86 -2.93 17.74
N GLY A 119 -2.42 -4.13 17.36
CA GLY A 119 -2.33 -4.58 15.96
C GLY A 119 -3.50 -4.16 15.05
N PRO A 120 -4.78 -4.31 15.47
CA PRO A 120 -5.93 -3.89 14.68
C PRO A 120 -6.00 -2.38 14.38
N LEU A 121 -5.61 -1.52 15.32
CA LEU A 121 -5.60 -0.07 15.14
C LEU A 121 -4.50 0.36 14.16
N LYS A 122 -3.33 -0.28 14.24
CA LYS A 122 -2.22 -0.06 13.31
C LYS A 122 -2.61 -0.44 11.89
N MET A 123 -3.21 -1.62 11.71
CA MET A 123 -3.67 -2.08 10.40
C MET A 123 -4.72 -1.14 9.82
N LYS A 124 -5.68 -0.68 10.63
CA LYS A 124 -6.68 0.29 10.18
C LYS A 124 -6.04 1.60 9.71
N ALA A 125 -5.08 2.14 10.46
CA ALA A 125 -4.39 3.37 10.07
C ALA A 125 -3.54 3.20 8.80
N ILE A 126 -2.90 2.04 8.63
CA ILE A 126 -2.18 1.71 7.41
C ILE A 126 -3.14 1.61 6.21
N THR A 127 -4.24 0.88 6.34
CA THR A 127 -5.24 0.78 5.27
C THR A 127 -5.78 2.16 4.90
N GLN A 128 -6.15 2.97 5.89
CA GLN A 128 -6.61 4.34 5.67
C GLN A 128 -5.55 5.20 4.97
N PHE A 129 -4.30 5.15 5.42
CA PHE A 129 -3.19 5.85 4.79
C PHE A 129 -3.08 5.47 3.31
N MET A 130 -3.11 4.17 2.97
CA MET A 130 -3.04 3.72 1.59
C MET A 130 -4.24 4.18 0.76
N GLU A 131 -5.42 4.22 1.38
CA GLU A 131 -6.65 4.68 0.76
C GLU A 131 -6.72 6.19 0.58
N ASP A 132 -5.96 6.99 1.32
CA ASP A 132 -6.01 8.46 1.27
C ASP A 132 -4.99 9.08 0.30
N ILE A 133 -4.14 8.27 -0.35
CA ILE A 133 -3.08 8.79 -1.25
C ILE A 133 -3.65 9.27 -2.58
N TYR A 134 -3.40 10.53 -2.89
CA TYR A 134 -3.78 11.15 -4.15
C TYR A 134 -2.73 10.88 -5.25
N TRP A 135 -2.88 9.74 -5.93
CA TRP A 135 -2.02 9.37 -7.06
C TRP A 135 -2.27 10.21 -8.32
N GLY A 136 -3.52 10.64 -8.52
CA GLY A 136 -4.01 11.09 -9.82
C GLY A 136 -4.05 9.92 -10.82
N GLU A 137 -3.75 10.21 -12.08
CA GLU A 137 -3.76 9.20 -13.14
C GLU A 137 -2.38 8.54 -13.31
N LEU A 138 -2.32 7.23 -13.09
CA LEU A 138 -1.11 6.41 -13.27
C LEU A 138 -1.33 5.32 -14.31
N ASP A 139 -0.31 5.09 -15.13
CA ASP A 139 -0.26 3.93 -16.00
C ASP A 139 0.24 2.70 -15.25
N TYR A 140 1.16 2.88 -14.28
CA TYR A 140 1.68 1.83 -13.42
C TYR A 140 1.84 2.28 -11.96
N LEU A 141 1.50 1.42 -11.02
CA LEU A 141 1.87 1.53 -9.61
C LEU A 141 2.71 0.31 -9.23
N VAL A 142 3.97 0.55 -8.86
CA VAL A 142 4.89 -0.48 -8.36
C VAL A 142 4.82 -0.51 -6.83
N ILE A 143 4.46 -1.65 -6.27
CA ILE A 143 4.27 -1.85 -4.82
C ILE A 143 5.42 -2.71 -4.29
N ASP A 144 6.24 -2.13 -3.42
CA ASP A 144 7.30 -2.83 -2.71
C ASP A 144 6.77 -3.42 -1.40
N SER A 145 6.63 -4.74 -1.37
CA SER A 145 6.05 -5.47 -0.22
C SER A 145 7.09 -5.72 0.89
N PRO A 146 6.70 -6.04 2.13
CA PRO A 146 7.66 -6.49 3.15
C PRO A 146 8.32 -7.82 2.75
N PRO A 147 9.53 -8.14 3.26
CA PRO A 147 10.16 -9.43 3.03
C PRO A 147 9.36 -10.57 3.69
N GLY A 148 9.42 -11.78 3.11
CA GLY A 148 8.95 -12.98 3.78
C GLY A 148 7.46 -13.29 3.61
N THR A 149 6.89 -13.12 2.41
CA THR A 149 5.51 -13.57 2.10
C THR A 149 5.34 -15.11 2.05
N GLY A 150 6.14 -15.85 2.81
CA GLY A 150 5.94 -17.26 3.12
C GLY A 150 5.62 -17.41 4.61
N ASP A 151 4.33 -17.47 4.95
CA ASP A 151 3.80 -18.05 6.20
C ASP A 151 4.40 -17.59 7.55
N GLU A 152 4.59 -16.28 7.80
CA GLU A 152 4.92 -15.78 9.16
C GLU A 152 3.77 -15.08 9.89
N SER A 153 2.57 -14.98 9.30
CA SER A 153 1.38 -14.41 9.98
C SER A 153 0.37 -15.44 10.50
N ILE A 154 0.65 -16.75 10.40
CA ILE A 154 -0.09 -17.80 11.10
C ILE A 154 0.89 -18.53 12.02
N THR A 155 0.76 -18.27 13.31
CA THR A 155 1.26 -19.02 14.50
C THR A 155 1.98 -18.09 15.48
N ARG A 156 1.19 -17.38 16.31
CA ARG A 156 1.23 -17.55 17.77
C ARG A 156 0.04 -16.87 18.45
#